data_AF-A0AAV4VYI7-F1
#
_entry.id   AF-A0AAV4VYI7-F1
#
_cell.length_a   1.000
_cell.length_b   1.000
_cell.length_c   1.000
_cell.angle_alpha   90.00
_cell.angle_beta   90.00
_cell.angle_gamma   90.00
#
_symmetry.space_group_name_H-M   'P 1'
#
loop_
_entity.id
_entity.type
_entity.pdbx_description
1 polymer ?
#
loop_
_entity_poly.entity_id
_entity_poly.type
_entity_poly.pdbx_seq_one_letter_code
_entity_poly.pdbx_strand_id
1 'polypeptide(L)'
;MASSKRGLLARLKEGVVVGDGGFVFSLEKRGYVKAGPWTPEAAVEHPEAVRSLHREFLRAGADVMQAFTFYASDDKLINRGNEAGVKFTGKDINEAACRLAREVANEGDALVGGGISQTPSYLSGKGKESVQEEFRKQVQVFVNNKVDFLICEYFEHIEEMEWAIQVCRETSLPVAATMCIGPEGDLHNVSVGDCAVRMAGAGAHVVGLNCHFDPFKMLDAIALMKIALKESGLNPYLMTQPLAFHTPDASKQGFIDLPEFPFALEPRVCSRWDIQKYARQAYDLGVRYIGGCCGFESYHIRAVSEELAKERGKSPISSQKHDPWGAGLKMHTKPWVRARARRSYWEGLNPATGRPHSAAFSHPDNWGVTAGSEDLKQQAESTTEEQLQKVFQQKVFQHNSSK
;
A
#
# COMPACT_ATOMS: atom_id res chain seq x y z
N MET A 1 -5.34 7.21 -35.65
CA MET A 1 -6.05 6.52 -34.55
C MET A 1 -5.07 6.36 -33.41
N ALA A 2 -5.30 6.97 -32.25
CA ALA A 2 -4.49 6.66 -31.08
C ALA A 2 -4.69 5.17 -30.78
N SER A 3 -3.62 4.37 -30.83
CA SER A 3 -3.66 2.98 -30.37
C SER A 3 -4.30 2.97 -28.98
N SER A 4 -5.46 2.31 -28.82
CA SER A 4 -6.12 2.24 -27.51
C SER A 4 -5.13 1.69 -26.49
N LYS A 5 -4.83 2.45 -25.43
CA LYS A 5 -3.93 1.99 -24.35
C LYS A 5 -4.42 0.62 -23.85
N ARG A 6 -3.50 -0.32 -23.69
CA ARG A 6 -3.82 -1.67 -23.17
C ARG A 6 -4.25 -1.56 -21.71
N GLY A 7 -5.43 -2.11 -21.38
CA GLY A 7 -5.94 -2.18 -20.02
C GLY A 7 -5.18 -3.16 -19.13
N LEU A 8 -5.50 -3.19 -17.83
CA LEU A 8 -4.77 -3.94 -16.81
C LEU A 8 -4.59 -5.43 -17.15
N LEU A 9 -5.69 -6.13 -17.45
CA LEU A 9 -5.66 -7.58 -17.69
C LEU A 9 -4.85 -7.96 -18.94
N ALA A 10 -4.85 -7.10 -19.96
CA ALA A 10 -4.03 -7.30 -21.15
C ALA A 10 -2.53 -7.17 -20.82
N ARG A 11 -2.16 -6.18 -19.99
CA ARG A 11 -0.77 -6.02 -19.53
C ARG A 11 -0.30 -7.20 -18.67
N LEU A 12 -1.13 -7.63 -17.72
CA LEU A 12 -0.81 -8.76 -16.83
C LEU A 12 -0.65 -10.09 -17.58
N LYS A 13 -1.41 -10.27 -18.67
CA LYS A 13 -1.27 -11.45 -19.54
C LYS A 13 0.09 -11.51 -20.25
N GLU A 14 0.62 -10.34 -20.62
CA GLU A 14 1.87 -10.26 -21.37
C GLU A 14 3.12 -10.15 -20.49
N GLY A 15 3.00 -9.60 -19.28
CA GLY A 15 4.15 -9.39 -18.42
C GLY A 15 3.82 -8.74 -17.08
N VAL A 16 4.81 -8.05 -16.52
CA VAL A 16 4.72 -7.41 -15.21
C VAL A 16 4.18 -6.00 -15.33
N VAL A 17 3.20 -5.69 -14.49
CA VAL A 17 2.72 -4.34 -14.18
C VAL A 17 3.42 -3.86 -12.91
N VAL A 18 4.06 -2.69 -12.99
CA VAL A 18 4.68 -2.06 -11.81
C VAL A 18 3.70 -1.07 -11.19
N GLY A 19 3.35 -1.27 -9.92
CA GLY A 19 2.55 -0.31 -9.15
C GLY A 19 3.35 0.94 -8.79
N ASP A 20 2.67 1.97 -8.28
CA ASP A 20 3.33 3.11 -7.64
C ASP A 20 3.68 2.80 -6.17
N GLY A 21 4.00 3.85 -5.40
CA GLY A 21 4.51 3.76 -4.03
C GLY A 21 3.63 4.44 -2.99
N GLY A 22 4.20 4.76 -1.83
CA GLY A 22 3.46 5.23 -0.66
C GLY A 22 3.11 6.70 -0.69
N PHE A 23 1.95 7.07 -1.24
CA PHE A 23 1.50 8.46 -1.34
C PHE A 23 1.39 9.17 0.01
N VAL A 24 0.59 8.62 0.94
CA VAL A 24 0.28 9.24 2.24
C VAL A 24 1.56 9.56 3.05
N PHE A 25 2.48 8.60 3.17
CA PHE A 25 3.74 8.78 3.90
C PHE A 25 4.71 9.71 3.17
N SER A 26 4.76 9.67 1.83
CA SER A 26 5.63 10.57 1.06
C SER A 26 5.16 12.02 1.19
N LEU A 27 3.85 12.27 1.15
CA LEU A 27 3.28 13.60 1.27
C LEU A 27 3.29 14.13 2.70
N GLU A 28 3.21 13.27 3.72
CA GLU A 28 3.40 13.69 5.11
C GLU A 28 4.80 14.23 5.35
N LYS A 29 5.83 13.50 4.92
CA LYS A 29 7.24 13.96 5.00
C LYS A 29 7.50 15.24 4.19
N ARG A 30 6.67 15.50 3.17
CA ARG A 30 6.74 16.71 2.33
C ARG A 30 5.89 17.86 2.88
N GLY A 31 5.15 17.65 3.97
CA GLY A 31 4.34 18.67 4.64
C GLY A 31 2.95 18.90 4.06
N TYR A 32 2.40 17.96 3.29
CA TYR A 32 1.10 18.09 2.63
C TYR A 32 0.01 17.15 3.19
N VAL A 33 0.39 16.16 4.00
CA VAL A 33 -0.56 15.25 4.68
C VAL A 33 -0.28 15.29 6.17
N LYS A 34 -1.33 15.32 6.98
CA LYS A 34 -1.21 15.28 8.44
C LYS A 34 -1.23 13.83 8.94
N ALA A 35 -0.19 13.44 9.68
CA ALA A 35 -0.20 12.20 10.44
C ALA A 35 -1.32 12.20 11.50
N GLY A 36 -2.11 11.13 11.53
CA GLY A 36 -3.32 11.01 12.36
C GLY A 36 -4.52 10.65 11.49
N PRO A 37 -5.21 11.64 10.86
CA PRO A 37 -6.31 11.36 9.95
C PRO A 37 -5.85 10.73 8.62
N TRP A 38 -4.65 11.08 8.14
CA TRP A 38 -4.06 10.60 6.89
C TRP A 38 -4.91 10.84 5.63
N THR A 39 -5.71 11.91 5.63
CA THR A 39 -6.66 12.20 4.55
C THR A 39 -6.02 12.94 3.36
N PRO A 40 -6.62 12.85 2.15
CA PRO A 40 -5.99 13.34 0.92
C PRO A 40 -6.51 14.70 0.44
N GLU A 41 -6.94 15.60 1.32
CA GLU A 41 -7.39 16.95 0.98
C GLU A 41 -6.34 17.76 0.19
N ALA A 42 -5.06 17.39 0.27
CA ALA A 42 -3.99 17.93 -0.56
C ALA A 42 -4.23 17.78 -2.08
N ALA A 43 -5.09 16.84 -2.52
CA ALA A 43 -5.50 16.76 -3.93
C ALA A 43 -6.25 18.03 -4.40
N VAL A 44 -6.89 18.74 -3.48
CA VAL A 44 -7.58 20.01 -3.72
C VAL A 44 -6.75 21.21 -3.27
N GLU A 45 -6.17 21.14 -2.06
CA GLU A 45 -5.43 22.27 -1.46
C GLU A 45 -4.05 22.49 -2.10
N HIS A 46 -3.37 21.40 -2.50
CA HIS A 46 -1.99 21.39 -3.00
C HIS A 46 -1.79 20.46 -4.21
N PRO A 47 -2.57 20.63 -5.29
CA PRO A 47 -2.60 19.71 -6.43
C PRO A 47 -1.23 19.56 -7.12
N GLU A 48 -0.37 20.58 -7.06
CA GLU A 48 1.00 20.52 -7.57
C GLU A 48 1.89 19.50 -6.83
N ALA A 49 1.73 19.36 -5.51
CA ALA A 49 2.48 18.40 -4.72
C ALA A 49 2.09 16.97 -5.08
N VAL A 50 0.78 16.71 -5.16
CA VAL A 50 0.22 15.40 -5.56
C VAL A 50 0.63 15.07 -7.00
N ARG A 51 0.51 16.03 -7.93
CA ARG A 51 0.93 15.86 -9.33
C ARG A 51 2.43 15.58 -9.44
N SER A 52 3.27 16.28 -8.68
CA SER A 52 4.72 16.04 -8.67
C SER A 52 5.04 14.62 -8.23
N LEU A 53 4.39 14.13 -7.18
CA LEU A 53 4.62 12.78 -6.68
C LEU A 53 4.18 11.70 -7.68
N HIS A 54 3.02 11.84 -8.33
CA HIS A 54 2.63 10.97 -9.44
C HIS A 54 3.70 10.95 -10.53
N ARG A 55 4.21 12.13 -10.94
CA ARG A 55 5.23 12.23 -11.99
C ARG A 55 6.53 11.55 -11.59
N GLU A 56 6.92 11.63 -10.33
CA GLU A 56 8.09 10.93 -9.81
C GLU A 56 7.93 9.41 -9.91
N PHE A 57 6.75 8.86 -9.55
CA PHE A 57 6.47 7.43 -9.70
C PHE A 57 6.37 6.99 -11.16
N LEU A 58 5.73 7.78 -12.02
CA LEU A 58 5.69 7.52 -13.46
C LEU A 58 7.11 7.48 -14.04
N ARG A 59 7.95 8.48 -13.71
CA ARG A 59 9.35 8.53 -14.13
C ARG A 59 10.14 7.34 -13.57
N ALA A 60 9.79 6.86 -12.39
CA ALA A 60 10.36 5.66 -11.77
C ALA A 60 9.95 4.34 -12.44
N GLY A 61 8.98 4.37 -13.36
CA GLY A 61 8.57 3.22 -14.16
C GLY A 61 7.29 2.54 -13.70
N ALA A 62 6.52 3.18 -12.81
CA ALA A 62 5.16 2.72 -12.49
C ALA A 62 4.29 2.74 -13.75
N ASP A 63 3.56 1.64 -13.97
CA ASP A 63 2.55 1.49 -15.02
C ASP A 63 1.14 1.86 -14.52
N VAL A 64 0.99 2.16 -13.23
CA VAL A 64 -0.27 2.53 -12.58
C VAL A 64 -0.06 3.78 -11.74
N MET A 65 -0.93 4.77 -11.92
CA MET A 65 -1.13 5.88 -11.01
C MET A 65 -2.40 5.59 -10.20
N GLN A 66 -2.26 5.16 -8.94
CA GLN A 66 -3.41 4.99 -8.08
C GLN A 66 -3.92 6.37 -7.67
N ALA A 67 -5.22 6.65 -7.86
CA ALA A 67 -5.79 7.91 -7.44
C ALA A 67 -5.55 8.10 -5.93
N PHE A 68 -5.12 9.29 -5.52
CA PHE A 68 -4.85 9.62 -4.11
C PHE A 68 -6.17 9.78 -3.33
N THR A 69 -6.88 8.67 -3.13
CA THR A 69 -8.26 8.59 -2.61
C THR A 69 -8.36 7.79 -1.32
N PHE A 70 -7.23 7.28 -0.82
CA PHE A 70 -7.15 6.53 0.43
C PHE A 70 -7.75 7.34 1.59
N TYR A 71 -8.63 6.71 2.37
CA TYR A 71 -9.31 7.32 3.53
C TYR A 71 -10.17 8.57 3.21
N ALA A 72 -10.68 8.70 1.99
CA ALA A 72 -11.57 9.79 1.56
C ALA A 72 -13.06 9.41 1.42
N SER A 73 -13.57 8.57 2.33
CA SER A 73 -15.01 8.36 2.51
C SER A 73 -15.60 9.44 3.43
N ASP A 74 -16.86 9.82 3.22
CA ASP A 74 -17.51 10.88 3.99
C ASP A 74 -17.51 10.56 5.51
N ASP A 75 -17.70 9.28 5.86
CA ASP A 75 -17.66 8.82 7.26
C ASP A 75 -16.26 8.86 7.89
N LYS A 76 -15.20 8.93 7.08
CA LYS A 76 -13.82 9.06 7.54
C LYS A 76 -13.39 10.52 7.67
N LEU A 77 -13.85 11.38 6.77
CA LEU A 77 -13.52 12.81 6.76
C LEU A 77 -14.01 13.58 8.00
N ILE A 78 -14.95 13.01 8.75
CA ILE A 78 -15.50 13.58 10.00
C ILE A 78 -15.09 12.80 11.27
N ASN A 79 -14.25 11.77 11.13
CA ASN A 79 -13.91 10.88 12.25
C ASN A 79 -12.77 11.45 13.10
N ARG A 80 -12.91 11.38 14.42
CA ARG A 80 -11.92 11.77 15.46
C ARG A 80 -11.30 13.15 15.28
N GLY A 81 -12.15 14.17 15.14
CA GLY A 81 -11.72 15.56 15.02
C GLY A 81 -11.06 15.91 13.69
N ASN A 82 -11.30 15.10 12.64
CA ASN A 82 -10.90 15.47 11.29
C ASN A 82 -11.80 16.60 10.76
N GLU A 83 -11.18 17.72 10.38
CA GLU A 83 -11.87 18.91 9.87
C GLU A 83 -11.92 18.95 8.33
N ALA A 84 -11.28 18.01 7.63
CA ALA A 84 -11.28 17.96 6.16
C ALA A 84 -12.72 17.92 5.61
N GLY A 85 -13.61 17.17 6.27
CA GLY A 85 -15.03 17.06 5.91
C GLY A 85 -15.84 18.37 6.06
N VAL A 86 -15.30 19.39 6.74
CA VAL A 86 -15.94 20.72 6.85
C VAL A 86 -15.76 21.52 5.55
N LYS A 87 -14.61 21.35 4.89
CA LYS A 87 -14.25 22.12 3.69
C LYS A 87 -14.59 21.39 2.40
N PHE A 88 -14.42 20.07 2.37
CA PHE A 88 -14.53 19.25 1.17
C PHE A 88 -15.30 17.97 1.47
N THR A 89 -16.13 17.54 0.52
CA THR A 89 -16.75 16.21 0.57
C THR A 89 -15.76 15.15 0.07
N GLY A 90 -16.02 13.87 0.37
CA GLY A 90 -15.23 12.77 -0.19
C GLY A 90 -15.26 12.79 -1.72
N LYS A 91 -16.39 13.20 -2.30
CA LYS A 91 -16.52 13.38 -3.74
C LYS A 91 -15.57 14.45 -4.30
N ASP A 92 -15.49 15.63 -3.69
CA ASP A 92 -14.64 16.73 -4.17
C ASP A 92 -13.16 16.31 -4.22
N ILE A 93 -12.70 15.66 -3.14
CA ILE A 93 -11.34 15.16 -3.02
C ILE A 93 -11.08 14.04 -4.04
N ASN A 94 -11.99 13.07 -4.15
CA ASN A 94 -11.82 11.92 -5.04
C ASN A 94 -11.84 12.33 -6.52
N GLU A 95 -12.69 13.29 -6.92
CA GLU A 95 -12.70 13.83 -8.28
C GLU A 95 -11.38 14.55 -8.62
N ALA A 96 -10.86 15.37 -7.69
CA ALA A 96 -9.58 16.03 -7.87
C ALA A 96 -8.41 15.04 -7.98
N ALA A 97 -8.38 14.03 -7.10
CA ALA A 97 -7.38 12.97 -7.11
C ALA A 97 -7.39 12.16 -8.42
N CYS A 98 -8.57 11.77 -8.90
CA CYS A 98 -8.72 11.06 -10.18
C CYS A 98 -8.22 11.89 -11.36
N ARG A 99 -8.54 13.19 -11.39
CA ARG A 99 -8.09 14.11 -12.43
C ARG A 99 -6.56 14.20 -12.45
N LEU A 100 -5.91 14.39 -11.30
CA LEU A 100 -4.45 14.49 -11.20
C LEU A 100 -3.76 13.19 -11.61
N ALA A 101 -4.26 12.04 -11.16
CA ALA A 101 -3.75 10.74 -11.57
C ALA A 101 -3.88 10.54 -13.09
N ARG A 102 -5.01 10.93 -13.69
CA ARG A 102 -5.24 10.85 -15.13
C ARG A 102 -4.36 11.79 -15.94
N GLU A 103 -4.17 13.03 -15.48
CA GLU A 103 -3.25 14.00 -16.09
C GLU A 103 -1.86 13.36 -16.24
N VAL A 104 -1.31 12.84 -15.15
CA VAL A 104 0.04 12.26 -15.16
C VAL A 104 0.09 10.93 -15.90
N ALA A 105 -0.91 10.05 -15.74
CA ALA A 105 -0.96 8.79 -16.48
C ALA A 105 -0.97 9.01 -18.00
N ASN A 106 -1.48 10.15 -18.48
CA ASN A 106 -1.47 10.53 -19.88
C ASN A 106 -0.12 11.10 -20.37
N GLU A 107 0.77 11.51 -19.47
CA GLU A 107 2.15 11.89 -19.81
C GLU A 107 3.03 10.68 -20.17
N GLY A 108 2.58 9.46 -19.85
CA GLY A 108 3.25 8.21 -20.16
C GLY A 108 2.31 7.07 -20.55
N ASP A 109 2.86 5.85 -20.51
CA ASP A 109 2.11 4.61 -20.77
C ASP A 109 1.62 3.97 -19.46
N ALA A 110 0.88 4.75 -18.66
CA ALA A 110 0.31 4.30 -17.39
C ALA A 110 -1.23 4.29 -17.41
N LEU A 111 -1.78 3.50 -16.49
CA LEU A 111 -3.20 3.36 -16.16
C LEU A 111 -3.53 4.15 -14.89
N VAL A 112 -4.81 4.42 -14.67
CA VAL A 112 -5.35 5.00 -13.43
C VAL A 112 -6.15 3.93 -12.69
N GLY A 113 -5.81 3.67 -11.43
CA GLY A 113 -6.59 2.82 -10.52
C GLY A 113 -7.38 3.65 -9.52
N GLY A 114 -8.69 3.39 -9.38
CA GLY A 114 -9.53 4.00 -8.33
C GLY A 114 -9.57 3.11 -7.09
N GLY A 115 -9.05 3.59 -5.96
CA GLY A 115 -8.91 2.80 -4.73
C GLY A 115 -10.02 3.06 -3.71
N ILE A 116 -10.56 1.99 -3.13
CA ILE A 116 -11.37 2.00 -1.89
C ILE A 116 -10.67 1.18 -0.81
N SER A 117 -10.92 1.53 0.46
CA SER A 117 -10.33 0.87 1.63
C SER A 117 -11.36 0.56 2.70
N GLN A 118 -10.99 -0.23 3.72
CA GLN A 118 -11.85 -0.50 4.87
C GLN A 118 -12.44 0.78 5.48
N THR A 119 -13.68 0.67 5.95
CA THR A 119 -14.47 1.81 6.41
C THR A 119 -14.57 1.84 7.94
N PRO A 120 -14.57 3.03 8.55
CA PRO A 120 -14.89 3.13 9.97
C PRO A 120 -16.34 2.72 10.28
N SER A 121 -17.23 2.69 9.28
CA SER A 121 -18.56 2.07 9.37
C SER A 121 -18.53 0.57 9.68
N TYR A 122 -17.69 -0.22 9.01
CA TYR A 122 -17.52 -1.65 9.33
C TYR A 122 -16.93 -1.86 10.74
N LEU A 123 -15.89 -1.10 11.08
CA LEU A 123 -15.27 -1.17 12.41
C LEU A 123 -16.26 -0.81 13.54
N SER A 124 -17.24 0.05 13.26
CA SER A 124 -18.32 0.41 14.20
C SER A 124 -19.45 -0.62 14.27
N GLY A 125 -19.34 -1.76 13.57
CA GLY A 125 -20.33 -2.82 13.57
C GLY A 125 -21.57 -2.55 12.70
N LYS A 126 -21.50 -1.61 11.74
CA LYS A 126 -22.61 -1.39 10.81
C LYS A 126 -22.74 -2.58 9.84
N GLY A 127 -23.98 -2.88 9.46
CA GLY A 127 -24.29 -3.98 8.55
C GLY A 127 -23.87 -3.72 7.10
N LYS A 128 -23.84 -4.80 6.31
CA LYS A 128 -23.43 -4.84 4.91
C LYS A 128 -23.99 -3.73 4.04
N GLU A 129 -25.29 -3.46 4.12
CA GLU A 129 -25.96 -2.47 3.25
C GLU A 129 -25.37 -1.07 3.44
N SER A 130 -25.17 -0.64 4.69
CA SER A 130 -24.60 0.67 5.02
C SER A 130 -23.14 0.79 4.57
N VAL A 131 -22.35 -0.26 4.76
CA VAL A 131 -20.94 -0.27 4.32
C VAL A 131 -20.83 -0.24 2.79
N GLN A 132 -21.67 -1.02 2.10
CA GLN A 132 -21.72 -1.00 0.63
C GLN A 132 -22.19 0.34 0.06
N GLU A 133 -23.08 1.05 0.75
CA GLU A 133 -23.47 2.41 0.35
C GLU A 133 -22.25 3.35 0.31
N GLU A 134 -21.35 3.28 1.28
CA GLU A 134 -20.13 4.10 1.27
C GLU A 134 -19.14 3.72 0.16
N PHE A 135 -19.04 2.43 -0.17
CA PHE A 135 -18.26 2.01 -1.33
C PHE A 135 -18.88 2.51 -2.64
N ARG A 136 -20.21 2.44 -2.79
CA ARG A 136 -20.90 2.86 -4.02
C ARG A 136 -20.67 4.33 -4.33
N LYS A 137 -20.69 5.21 -3.31
CA LYS A 137 -20.41 6.64 -3.49
C LYS A 137 -19.03 6.87 -4.13
N GLN A 138 -17.99 6.19 -3.64
CA GLN A 138 -16.63 6.31 -4.15
C GLN A 138 -16.49 5.67 -5.55
N VAL A 139 -17.02 4.46 -5.75
CA VAL A 139 -16.98 3.76 -7.03
C VAL A 139 -17.67 4.57 -8.13
N GLN A 140 -18.78 5.24 -7.83
CA GLN A 140 -19.45 6.11 -8.79
C GLN A 140 -18.56 7.28 -9.25
N VAL A 141 -17.77 7.87 -8.35
CA VAL A 141 -16.78 8.90 -8.70
C VAL A 141 -15.74 8.34 -9.67
N PHE A 142 -15.23 7.14 -9.40
CA PHE A 142 -14.22 6.50 -10.24
C PHE A 142 -14.74 6.17 -11.64
N VAL A 143 -15.97 5.66 -11.74
CA VAL A 143 -16.64 5.41 -13.03
C VAL A 143 -16.84 6.70 -13.81
N ASN A 144 -17.32 7.77 -13.17
CA ASN A 144 -17.54 9.07 -13.81
C ASN A 144 -16.22 9.68 -14.31
N ASN A 145 -15.12 9.47 -13.59
CA ASN A 145 -13.77 9.90 -13.98
C ASN A 145 -13.05 8.92 -14.92
N LYS A 146 -13.73 7.85 -15.35
CA LYS A 146 -13.23 6.86 -16.31
C LYS A 146 -11.86 6.30 -15.91
N VAL A 147 -11.71 5.88 -14.64
CA VAL A 147 -10.52 5.12 -14.23
C VAL A 147 -10.42 3.82 -15.04
N ASP A 148 -9.21 3.26 -15.16
CA ASP A 148 -8.97 2.09 -16.01
C ASP A 148 -9.30 0.76 -15.30
N PHE A 149 -9.27 0.76 -13.96
CA PHE A 149 -9.65 -0.36 -13.10
C PHE A 149 -9.89 0.11 -11.66
N LEU A 150 -10.45 -0.77 -10.83
CA LEU A 150 -10.74 -0.53 -9.42
C LEU A 150 -9.81 -1.37 -8.52
N ILE A 151 -9.45 -0.80 -7.37
CA ILE A 151 -8.61 -1.42 -6.35
C ILE A 151 -9.37 -1.42 -5.04
N CYS A 152 -9.58 -2.60 -4.44
CA CYS A 152 -9.96 -2.74 -3.05
C CYS A 152 -8.68 -3.02 -2.26
N GLU A 153 -8.17 -2.06 -1.49
CA GLU A 153 -6.91 -2.18 -0.75
C GLU A 153 -7.08 -1.91 0.74
N TYR A 154 -6.16 -2.37 1.58
CA TYR A 154 -6.17 -2.04 3.02
C TYR A 154 -7.46 -2.51 3.72
N PHE A 155 -7.67 -3.82 3.70
CA PHE A 155 -8.72 -4.50 4.46
C PHE A 155 -8.09 -5.53 5.40
N GLU A 156 -8.49 -5.48 6.67
CA GLU A 156 -8.08 -6.41 7.73
C GLU A 156 -9.06 -7.59 7.91
N HIS A 157 -10.24 -7.52 7.28
CA HIS A 157 -11.32 -8.51 7.39
C HIS A 157 -11.80 -8.91 5.99
N ILE A 158 -11.80 -10.21 5.69
CA ILE A 158 -12.22 -10.71 4.37
C ILE A 158 -13.70 -10.45 4.10
N GLU A 159 -14.51 -10.40 5.15
CA GLU A 159 -15.94 -10.12 5.05
C GLU A 159 -16.22 -8.76 4.41
N GLU A 160 -15.59 -7.69 4.92
CA GLU A 160 -15.74 -6.35 4.36
C GLU A 160 -15.15 -6.26 2.93
N MET A 161 -14.00 -6.93 2.70
CA MET A 161 -13.38 -7.02 1.38
C MET A 161 -14.33 -7.65 0.35
N GLU A 162 -15.06 -8.72 0.69
CA GLU A 162 -16.05 -9.32 -0.22
C GLU A 162 -17.17 -8.32 -0.56
N TRP A 163 -17.61 -7.51 0.41
CA TRP A 163 -18.64 -6.50 0.17
C TRP A 163 -18.14 -5.39 -0.76
N ALA A 164 -16.88 -4.99 -0.60
CA ALA A 164 -16.20 -4.01 -1.47
C ALA A 164 -16.07 -4.54 -2.89
N ILE A 165 -15.57 -5.78 -3.07
CA ILE A 165 -15.46 -6.43 -4.38
C ILE A 165 -16.84 -6.51 -5.04
N GLN A 166 -17.88 -6.95 -4.32
CA GLN A 166 -19.25 -7.02 -4.85
C GLN A 166 -19.73 -5.69 -5.42
N VAL A 167 -19.48 -4.58 -4.71
CA VAL A 167 -19.82 -3.23 -5.20
C VAL A 167 -18.99 -2.88 -6.45
N CYS A 168 -17.67 -3.14 -6.46
CA CYS A 168 -16.86 -2.90 -7.65
C CYS A 168 -17.32 -3.72 -8.87
N ARG A 169 -17.83 -4.93 -8.64
CA ARG A 169 -18.39 -5.83 -9.68
C ARG A 169 -19.77 -5.42 -10.19
N GLU A 170 -20.43 -4.43 -9.58
CA GLU A 170 -21.58 -3.74 -10.19
C GLU A 170 -21.16 -2.95 -11.45
N THR A 171 -19.84 -2.74 -11.65
CA THR A 171 -19.25 -2.10 -12.83
C THR A 171 -18.60 -3.12 -13.79
N SER A 172 -18.29 -2.68 -15.02
CA SER A 172 -17.53 -3.49 -16.00
C SER A 172 -16.01 -3.42 -15.86
N LEU A 173 -15.49 -2.63 -14.91
CA LEU A 173 -14.05 -2.43 -14.73
C LEU A 173 -13.38 -3.67 -14.13
N PRO A 174 -12.11 -3.96 -14.49
CA PRO A 174 -11.32 -4.94 -13.76
C PRO A 174 -11.20 -4.56 -12.28
N VAL A 175 -11.16 -5.56 -11.41
CA VAL A 175 -11.05 -5.38 -9.95
C VAL A 175 -9.80 -6.08 -9.45
N ALA A 176 -8.93 -5.33 -8.77
CA ALA A 176 -7.82 -5.83 -7.98
C ALA A 176 -8.17 -5.75 -6.49
N ALA A 177 -7.82 -6.77 -5.72
CA ALA A 177 -8.12 -6.86 -4.30
C ALA A 177 -6.86 -7.23 -3.50
N THR A 178 -6.49 -6.40 -2.54
CA THR A 178 -5.36 -6.64 -1.64
C THR A 178 -5.73 -6.38 -0.19
N MET A 179 -5.34 -7.29 0.69
CA MET A 179 -5.57 -7.16 2.14
C MET A 179 -4.29 -6.76 2.87
N CYS A 180 -4.40 -6.12 4.02
CA CYS A 180 -3.27 -5.76 4.88
C CYS A 180 -3.08 -6.78 6.01
N ILE A 181 -3.00 -8.06 5.64
CA ILE A 181 -2.88 -9.19 6.57
C ILE A 181 -1.59 -9.97 6.31
N GLY A 182 -1.11 -10.67 7.34
CA GLY A 182 0.11 -11.49 7.27
C GLY A 182 -0.18 -12.97 7.02
N PRO A 183 0.84 -13.85 7.15
CA PRO A 183 0.68 -15.30 7.05
C PRO A 183 -0.34 -15.90 8.03
N GLU A 184 -0.58 -15.22 9.16
CA GLU A 184 -1.53 -15.63 10.19
C GLU A 184 -3.01 -15.43 9.80
N GLY A 185 -3.28 -14.82 8.65
CA GLY A 185 -4.64 -14.56 8.16
C GLY A 185 -5.25 -13.28 8.72
N ASP A 186 -6.55 -13.12 8.49
CA ASP A 186 -7.30 -11.91 8.80
C ASP A 186 -7.63 -11.78 10.31
N LEU A 187 -8.20 -10.64 10.72
CA LEU A 187 -8.52 -10.41 12.14
C LEU A 187 -9.69 -11.24 12.68
N HIS A 188 -10.39 -12.00 11.84
CA HIS A 188 -11.34 -13.05 12.23
C HIS A 188 -10.71 -14.46 12.22
N ASN A 189 -9.38 -14.56 12.06
CA ASN A 189 -8.62 -15.81 11.97
C ASN A 189 -8.97 -16.66 10.74
N VAL A 190 -9.51 -16.03 9.68
CA VAL A 190 -9.61 -16.67 8.36
C VAL A 190 -8.20 -16.74 7.78
N SER A 191 -7.79 -17.93 7.34
CA SER A 191 -6.44 -18.13 6.81
C SER A 191 -6.19 -17.24 5.59
N VAL A 192 -4.94 -16.80 5.38
CA VAL A 192 -4.61 -15.95 4.22
C VAL A 192 -4.91 -16.66 2.88
N GLY A 193 -4.83 -17.99 2.85
CA GLY A 193 -5.24 -18.81 1.72
C GLY A 193 -6.74 -18.74 1.44
N ASP A 194 -7.57 -18.92 2.47
CA ASP A 194 -9.03 -18.81 2.34
C ASP A 194 -9.45 -17.39 1.96
N CYS A 195 -8.77 -16.36 2.48
CA CYS A 195 -8.99 -14.98 2.06
C CYS A 195 -8.74 -14.80 0.55
N ALA A 196 -7.68 -15.39 0.01
CA ALA A 196 -7.39 -15.34 -1.43
C ALA A 196 -8.49 -15.99 -2.27
N VAL A 197 -8.94 -17.18 -1.86
CA VAL A 197 -10.01 -17.94 -2.51
C VAL A 197 -11.31 -17.16 -2.49
N ARG A 198 -11.65 -16.53 -1.35
CA ARG A 198 -12.84 -15.70 -1.18
C ARG A 198 -12.80 -14.43 -2.02
N MET A 199 -11.66 -13.72 -2.06
CA MET A 199 -11.49 -12.56 -2.96
C MET A 199 -11.69 -12.93 -4.43
N ALA A 200 -11.09 -14.04 -4.86
CA ALA A 200 -11.24 -14.53 -6.24
C ALA A 200 -12.68 -14.98 -6.52
N GLY A 201 -13.31 -15.70 -5.59
CA GLY A 201 -14.71 -16.15 -5.69
C GLY A 201 -15.72 -15.00 -5.71
N ALA A 202 -15.43 -13.89 -5.03
CA ALA A 202 -16.21 -12.66 -5.09
C ALA A 202 -16.08 -11.91 -6.42
N GLY A 203 -15.11 -12.29 -7.27
CA GLY A 203 -14.94 -11.77 -8.62
C GLY A 203 -13.73 -10.85 -8.83
N ALA A 204 -12.77 -10.82 -7.90
CA ALA A 204 -11.51 -10.13 -8.13
C ALA A 204 -10.69 -10.82 -9.24
N HIS A 205 -10.15 -10.03 -10.16
CA HIS A 205 -9.31 -10.54 -11.26
C HIS A 205 -7.83 -10.62 -10.86
N VAL A 206 -7.46 -9.79 -9.87
CA VAL A 206 -6.14 -9.72 -9.29
C VAL A 206 -6.31 -9.80 -7.77
N VAL A 207 -5.58 -10.67 -7.10
CA VAL A 207 -5.65 -10.87 -5.65
C VAL A 207 -4.25 -10.77 -5.04
N GLY A 208 -4.15 -10.30 -3.80
CA GLY A 208 -2.86 -10.11 -3.18
C GLY A 208 -2.90 -9.47 -1.80
N LEU A 209 -1.78 -8.83 -1.45
CA LEU A 209 -1.57 -8.18 -0.16
C LEU A 209 -0.91 -6.81 -0.33
N ASN A 210 -1.22 -5.88 0.57
CA ASN A 210 -0.61 -4.56 0.62
C ASN A 210 -0.41 -4.06 2.06
N CYS A 211 0.50 -3.10 2.26
CA CYS A 211 0.75 -2.44 3.55
C CYS A 211 1.22 -3.42 4.66
N HIS A 212 1.20 -2.94 5.91
CA HIS A 212 1.38 -3.58 7.23
C HIS A 212 2.61 -4.47 7.48
N PHE A 213 3.12 -5.16 6.48
CA PHE A 213 4.22 -6.11 6.55
C PHE A 213 5.31 -5.74 5.55
N ASP A 214 6.55 -6.03 5.94
CA ASP A 214 7.72 -5.88 5.10
C ASP A 214 7.67 -6.77 3.84
N PRO A 215 8.57 -6.53 2.86
CA PRO A 215 8.54 -7.23 1.58
C PRO A 215 8.68 -8.75 1.69
N PHE A 216 9.43 -9.26 2.67
CA PHE A 216 9.75 -10.68 2.73
C PHE A 216 8.66 -11.47 3.45
N LYS A 217 8.16 -10.94 4.57
CA LYS A 217 7.01 -11.51 5.29
C LYS A 217 5.76 -11.52 4.42
N MET A 218 5.56 -10.50 3.58
CA MET A 218 4.46 -10.47 2.62
C MET A 218 4.59 -11.56 1.55
N LEU A 219 5.79 -11.84 1.05
CA LEU A 219 5.97 -12.90 0.05
C LEU A 219 5.70 -14.30 0.61
N ASP A 220 5.99 -14.55 1.89
CA ASP A 220 5.59 -15.79 2.55
C ASP A 220 4.06 -15.95 2.52
N ALA A 221 3.32 -14.88 2.81
CA ALA A 221 1.86 -14.89 2.77
C ALA A 221 1.31 -15.06 1.34
N ILE A 222 1.91 -14.39 0.34
CA ILE A 222 1.54 -14.57 -1.08
C ILE A 222 1.75 -16.02 -1.54
N ALA A 223 2.80 -16.69 -1.04
CA ALA A 223 3.02 -18.11 -1.36
C ALA A 223 1.88 -19.00 -0.85
N LEU A 224 1.38 -18.74 0.36
CA LEU A 224 0.21 -19.44 0.92
C LEU A 224 -1.06 -19.17 0.10
N MET A 225 -1.30 -17.91 -0.30
CA MET A 225 -2.42 -17.56 -1.19
C MET A 225 -2.36 -18.33 -2.51
N LYS A 226 -1.18 -18.39 -3.13
CA LYS A 226 -0.97 -19.09 -4.40
C LYS A 226 -1.27 -20.59 -4.30
N ILE A 227 -0.90 -21.22 -3.19
CA ILE A 227 -1.17 -22.65 -2.95
C ILE A 227 -2.70 -22.87 -2.88
N ALA A 228 -3.39 -22.12 -2.01
CA ALA A 228 -4.83 -22.28 -1.81
C ALA A 228 -5.65 -21.99 -3.09
N LEU A 229 -5.27 -20.96 -3.86
CA LEU A 229 -5.90 -20.65 -5.15
C LEU A 229 -5.77 -21.82 -6.14
N LYS A 230 -4.56 -22.39 -6.24
CA LYS A 230 -4.29 -23.53 -7.11
C LYS A 230 -5.11 -24.76 -6.70
N GLU A 231 -5.15 -25.08 -5.41
CA GLU A 231 -5.94 -26.19 -4.86
C GLU A 231 -7.44 -26.01 -5.08
N SER A 232 -7.91 -24.76 -5.07
CA SER A 232 -9.30 -24.40 -5.34
C SER A 232 -9.64 -24.29 -6.84
N GLY A 233 -8.68 -24.51 -7.75
CA GLY A 233 -8.89 -24.38 -9.19
C GLY A 233 -9.10 -22.95 -9.68
N LEU A 234 -8.75 -21.95 -8.87
CA LEU A 234 -8.86 -20.53 -9.19
C LEU A 234 -7.51 -19.98 -9.67
N ASN A 235 -7.53 -19.10 -10.67
CA ASN A 235 -6.30 -18.54 -11.26
C ASN A 235 -6.37 -17.03 -11.51
N PRO A 236 -6.65 -16.20 -10.48
CA PRO A 236 -6.49 -14.75 -10.58
C PRO A 236 -5.00 -14.40 -10.75
N TYR A 237 -4.71 -13.17 -11.21
CA TYR A 237 -3.34 -12.65 -11.14
C TYR A 237 -2.94 -12.34 -9.70
N LEU A 238 -1.66 -12.47 -9.37
CA LEU A 238 -1.13 -12.15 -8.04
C LEU A 238 -0.55 -10.73 -7.99
N MET A 239 -0.79 -10.05 -6.86
CA MET A 239 -0.36 -8.68 -6.58
C MET A 239 0.33 -8.56 -5.21
N THR A 240 1.37 -7.72 -5.13
CA THR A 240 1.99 -7.36 -3.84
C THR A 240 2.42 -5.90 -3.82
N GLN A 241 2.13 -5.22 -2.71
CA GLN A 241 2.55 -3.85 -2.40
C GLN A 241 2.94 -3.72 -0.91
N PRO A 242 4.12 -4.21 -0.50
CA PRO A 242 4.52 -4.25 0.91
C PRO A 242 4.90 -2.87 1.44
N LEU A 243 5.18 -2.81 2.74
CA LEU A 243 5.92 -1.69 3.32
C LEU A 243 7.34 -1.62 2.73
N ALA A 244 7.93 -0.43 2.65
CA ALA A 244 9.39 -0.28 2.54
C ALA A 244 10.02 -0.03 3.91
N PHE A 245 9.54 -0.75 4.92
CA PHE A 245 10.10 -0.81 6.25
C PHE A 245 10.36 -2.28 6.60
N HIS A 246 11.50 -2.61 7.16
CA HIS A 246 11.77 -3.92 7.75
C HIS A 246 10.98 -4.04 9.06
N THR A 247 10.11 -5.05 9.14
CA THR A 247 9.20 -5.30 10.28
C THR A 247 9.25 -6.76 10.74
N PRO A 248 10.43 -7.34 10.98
CA PRO A 248 10.57 -8.73 11.41
C PRO A 248 9.96 -9.00 12.81
N ASP A 249 9.71 -7.93 13.56
CA ASP A 249 9.15 -7.87 14.91
C ASP A 249 7.67 -7.48 14.94
N ALA A 250 7.04 -7.24 13.78
CA ALA A 250 5.60 -7.01 13.73
C ALA A 250 4.82 -8.30 14.08
N SER A 251 3.76 -8.13 14.87
CA SER A 251 2.77 -9.17 15.14
C SER A 251 1.70 -9.20 14.03
N LYS A 252 0.64 -9.99 14.23
CA LYS A 252 -0.51 -10.09 13.34
C LYS A 252 -1.14 -8.74 12.94
N GLN A 253 -1.06 -7.72 13.80
CA GLN A 253 -1.59 -6.38 13.55
C GLN A 253 -0.74 -5.54 12.58
N GLY A 254 0.47 -6.02 12.25
CA GLY A 254 1.41 -5.31 11.38
C GLY A 254 2.13 -4.16 12.09
N PHE A 255 2.75 -3.30 11.29
CA PHE A 255 3.63 -2.24 11.78
C PHE A 255 2.96 -1.14 12.62
N ILE A 256 1.63 -1.04 12.63
CA ILE A 256 0.91 -0.01 13.39
C ILE A 256 1.08 -0.22 14.91
N ASP A 257 1.23 -1.48 15.33
CA ASP A 257 1.48 -1.83 16.73
C ASP A 257 2.94 -1.69 17.13
N LEU A 258 3.86 -1.40 16.19
CA LEU A 258 5.24 -1.15 16.54
C LEU A 258 5.35 0.21 17.27
N PRO A 259 6.11 0.29 18.37
CA PRO A 259 6.28 1.53 19.14
C PRO A 259 6.81 2.71 18.32
N GLU A 260 7.50 2.43 17.21
CA GLU A 260 8.05 3.45 16.32
C GLU A 260 7.03 4.06 15.36
N PHE A 261 5.85 3.47 15.21
CA PHE A 261 4.83 3.99 14.31
C PHE A 261 4.23 5.32 14.83
N PRO A 262 4.04 6.33 13.97
CA PRO A 262 4.55 6.48 12.61
C PRO A 262 5.89 7.25 12.52
N PHE A 263 6.38 7.84 13.62
CA PHE A 263 7.39 8.91 13.63
C PHE A 263 8.85 8.49 13.90
N ALA A 264 9.12 7.19 14.03
CA ALA A 264 10.48 6.69 14.28
C ALA A 264 10.83 5.47 13.40
N LEU A 265 10.17 5.33 12.25
CA LEU A 265 10.35 4.21 11.32
C LEU A 265 11.58 4.37 10.40
N GLU A 266 12.30 5.50 10.46
CA GLU A 266 13.48 5.80 9.63
C GLU A 266 14.58 4.71 9.67
N PRO A 267 14.93 4.10 10.82
CA PRO A 267 15.93 3.01 10.83
C PRO A 267 15.51 1.79 10.02
N ARG A 268 14.21 1.61 9.77
CA ARG A 268 13.64 0.41 9.16
C ARG A 268 13.55 0.53 7.64
N VAL A 269 13.74 1.71 7.07
CA VAL A 269 13.54 1.94 5.62
C VAL A 269 14.38 0.98 4.78
N CYS A 270 13.72 0.28 3.87
CA CYS A 270 14.39 -0.62 2.94
C CYS A 270 15.34 0.15 2.01
N SER A 271 16.47 -0.45 1.68
CA SER A 271 17.35 0.05 0.64
C SER A 271 16.82 -0.30 -0.76
N ARG A 272 17.35 0.33 -1.80
CA ARG A 272 17.04 -0.08 -3.19
C ARG A 272 17.42 -1.53 -3.47
N TRP A 273 18.44 -2.06 -2.78
CA TRP A 273 18.90 -3.43 -2.98
C TRP A 273 17.94 -4.44 -2.33
N ASP A 274 17.35 -4.09 -1.18
CA ASP A 274 16.26 -4.86 -0.58
C ASP A 274 15.08 -4.94 -1.53
N ILE A 275 14.73 -3.83 -2.18
CA ILE A 275 13.63 -3.78 -3.13
C ILE A 275 13.93 -4.53 -4.44
N GLN A 276 15.17 -4.53 -4.94
CA GLN A 276 15.56 -5.40 -6.06
C GLN A 276 15.42 -6.88 -5.69
N LYS A 277 15.90 -7.28 -4.51
CA LYS A 277 15.73 -8.64 -4.00
C LYS A 277 14.26 -9.03 -3.91
N TYR A 278 13.43 -8.17 -3.32
CA TYR A 278 11.97 -8.35 -3.26
C TYR A 278 11.35 -8.51 -4.64
N ALA A 279 11.64 -7.59 -5.58
CA ALA A 279 11.04 -7.60 -6.92
C ALA A 279 11.36 -8.89 -7.68
N ARG A 280 12.61 -9.38 -7.57
CA ARG A 280 13.01 -10.67 -8.14
C ARG A 280 12.24 -11.83 -7.51
N GLN A 281 12.20 -11.91 -6.17
CA GLN A 281 11.48 -12.98 -5.48
C GLN A 281 9.98 -12.96 -5.77
N ALA A 282 9.35 -11.79 -5.83
CA ALA A 282 7.95 -11.64 -6.22
C ALA A 282 7.70 -12.15 -7.64
N TYR A 283 8.55 -11.76 -8.60
CA TYR A 283 8.43 -12.20 -9.98
C TYR A 283 8.56 -13.72 -10.13
N ASP A 284 9.56 -14.31 -9.47
CA ASP A 284 9.85 -15.74 -9.47
C ASP A 284 8.73 -16.54 -8.78
N LEU A 285 8.10 -15.97 -7.74
CA LEU A 285 6.91 -16.51 -7.10
C LEU A 285 5.66 -16.48 -8.01
N GLY A 286 5.71 -15.77 -9.14
CA GLY A 286 4.61 -15.69 -10.11
C GLY A 286 3.74 -14.44 -9.96
N VAL A 287 4.15 -13.47 -9.13
CA VAL A 287 3.46 -12.18 -9.03
C VAL A 287 3.64 -11.41 -10.34
N ARG A 288 2.56 -10.77 -10.81
CA ARG A 288 2.58 -9.96 -12.04
C ARG A 288 2.16 -8.51 -11.82
N TYR A 289 1.60 -8.17 -10.67
CA TYR A 289 1.51 -6.77 -10.21
C TYR A 289 2.45 -6.57 -9.03
N ILE A 290 3.54 -5.82 -9.21
CA ILE A 290 4.57 -5.61 -8.18
C ILE A 290 4.72 -4.11 -7.93
N GLY A 291 4.36 -3.64 -6.75
CA GLY A 291 4.47 -2.23 -6.37
C GLY A 291 4.91 -2.08 -4.92
N GLY A 292 4.50 -0.99 -4.28
CA GLY A 292 4.75 -0.80 -2.85
C GLY A 292 3.71 0.09 -2.19
N CYS A 293 3.72 0.11 -0.85
CA CYS A 293 2.81 0.89 -0.02
C CYS A 293 3.61 1.88 0.86
N CYS A 294 3.27 2.03 2.14
CA CYS A 294 3.91 3.01 3.03
C CYS A 294 5.44 2.83 3.07
N GLY A 295 6.15 3.96 2.94
CA GLY A 295 7.62 4.02 2.86
C GLY A 295 8.19 3.91 1.45
N PHE A 296 7.43 3.43 0.45
CA PHE A 296 7.93 3.35 -0.92
C PHE A 296 8.04 4.75 -1.56
N GLU A 297 9.25 5.31 -1.51
CA GLU A 297 9.64 6.45 -2.34
C GLU A 297 9.89 6.08 -3.82
N SER A 298 9.99 7.08 -4.69
CA SER A 298 10.19 6.90 -6.14
C SER A 298 11.42 6.06 -6.51
N TYR A 299 12.49 6.12 -5.73
CA TYR A 299 13.70 5.31 -5.98
C TYR A 299 13.50 3.81 -5.68
N HIS A 300 12.53 3.44 -4.84
CA HIS A 300 12.14 2.05 -4.62
C HIS A 300 11.37 1.51 -5.83
N ILE A 301 10.45 2.29 -6.39
CA ILE A 301 9.74 1.92 -7.63
C ILE A 301 10.72 1.79 -8.81
N ARG A 302 11.74 2.67 -8.86
CA ARG A 302 12.84 2.51 -9.82
C ARG A 302 13.57 1.18 -9.61
N ALA A 303 13.82 0.79 -8.35
CA ALA A 303 14.49 -0.48 -8.05
C ALA A 303 13.70 -1.70 -8.57
N VAL A 304 12.37 -1.72 -8.37
CA VAL A 304 11.48 -2.75 -8.96
C VAL A 304 11.61 -2.74 -10.49
N SER A 305 11.49 -1.56 -11.10
CA SER A 305 11.54 -1.40 -12.55
C SER A 305 12.88 -1.78 -13.17
N GLU A 306 14.00 -1.51 -12.48
CA GLU A 306 15.36 -1.86 -12.93
C GLU A 306 15.64 -3.35 -12.79
N GLU A 307 15.23 -3.98 -11.69
CA GLU A 307 15.40 -5.43 -11.50
C GLU A 307 14.66 -6.23 -12.56
N LEU A 308 13.46 -5.76 -12.95
CA LEU A 308 12.59 -6.42 -13.91
C LEU A 308 12.71 -5.83 -15.32
N ALA A 309 13.73 -5.02 -15.59
CA ALA A 309 13.88 -4.34 -16.88
C ALA A 309 14.04 -5.32 -18.05
N LYS A 310 14.70 -6.46 -17.82
CA LYS A 310 14.89 -7.52 -18.82
C LYS A 310 13.54 -8.17 -19.17
N GLU A 311 12.76 -8.54 -18.17
CA GLU A 311 11.45 -9.17 -18.31
C GLU A 311 10.42 -8.21 -18.93
N ARG A 312 10.54 -6.91 -18.66
CA ARG A 312 9.67 -5.86 -19.20
C ARG A 312 10.11 -5.35 -20.58
N GLY A 313 11.33 -5.65 -21.01
CA GLY A 313 11.92 -5.11 -22.24
C GLY A 313 12.09 -3.59 -22.25
N LYS A 314 12.03 -2.93 -21.08
CA LYS A 314 12.17 -1.47 -20.92
C LYS A 314 12.80 -1.13 -19.58
N SER A 315 13.57 -0.04 -19.56
CA SER A 315 14.07 0.59 -18.33
C SER A 315 13.28 1.87 -18.02
N PRO A 316 13.14 2.25 -16.74
CA PRO A 316 12.41 3.46 -16.39
C PRO A 316 13.20 4.72 -16.78
N ILE A 317 12.49 5.82 -17.05
CA ILE A 317 13.11 7.10 -17.45
C ILE A 317 14.06 7.61 -16.35
N SER A 318 13.74 7.36 -15.08
CA SER A 318 14.58 7.73 -13.94
C SER A 318 15.96 7.04 -13.93
N SER A 319 16.15 5.93 -14.64
CA SER A 319 17.46 5.28 -14.81
C SER A 319 18.43 6.11 -15.66
N GLN A 320 17.99 7.14 -16.38
CA GLN A 320 18.91 8.12 -16.99
C GLN A 320 19.80 8.84 -15.95
N LYS A 321 19.39 8.82 -14.68
CA LYS A 321 20.12 9.41 -13.54
C LYS A 321 20.59 8.34 -12.55
N HIS A 322 20.68 7.08 -12.98
CA HIS A 322 21.12 5.98 -12.13
C HIS A 322 21.81 4.89 -12.95
N ASP A 323 23.01 4.51 -12.52
CA ASP A 323 23.70 3.37 -13.10
C ASP A 323 23.52 2.14 -12.19
N PRO A 324 23.14 0.97 -12.75
CA PRO A 324 22.87 -0.24 -11.99
C PRO A 324 24.00 -0.61 -11.02
N TRP A 325 23.63 -1.11 -9.84
CA TRP A 325 24.57 -1.66 -8.85
C TRP A 325 25.72 -0.71 -8.46
N GLY A 326 25.44 0.59 -8.47
CA GLY A 326 26.39 1.63 -8.11
C GLY A 326 27.45 1.89 -9.16
N ALA A 327 27.26 1.46 -10.42
CA ALA A 327 28.26 1.62 -11.48
C ALA A 327 28.70 3.07 -11.71
N GLY A 328 27.87 4.07 -11.40
CA GLY A 328 28.22 5.49 -11.48
C GLY A 328 29.33 5.89 -10.50
N LEU A 329 29.57 5.10 -9.45
CA LEU A 329 30.66 5.31 -8.48
C LEU A 329 32.05 5.04 -9.09
N LYS A 330 32.15 4.43 -10.28
CA LYS A 330 33.42 4.17 -10.97
C LYS A 330 34.24 5.43 -11.23
N MET A 331 33.60 6.59 -11.33
CA MET A 331 34.27 7.88 -11.59
C MET A 331 34.77 8.58 -10.32
N HIS A 332 34.49 8.03 -9.14
CA HIS A 332 34.86 8.66 -7.88
C HIS A 332 36.39 8.68 -7.69
N THR A 333 36.97 9.74 -7.10
CA THR A 333 38.43 9.90 -6.91
C THR A 333 39.04 8.87 -5.94
N LYS A 334 38.31 8.51 -4.89
CA LYS A 334 38.71 7.52 -3.86
C LYS A 334 38.58 6.07 -4.34
N PRO A 335 39.64 5.23 -4.29
CA PRO A 335 39.61 3.85 -4.77
C PRO A 335 38.63 2.94 -4.02
N TRP A 336 38.51 3.09 -2.69
CA TRP A 336 37.56 2.32 -1.88
C TRP A 336 36.09 2.65 -2.17
N VAL A 337 35.79 3.81 -2.75
CA VAL A 337 34.43 4.16 -3.23
C VAL A 337 34.16 3.49 -4.57
N ARG A 338 35.12 3.52 -5.51
CA ARG A 338 35.01 2.82 -6.80
C ARG A 338 34.85 1.30 -6.62
N ALA A 339 35.53 0.72 -5.64
CA ALA A 339 35.44 -0.72 -5.33
C ALA A 339 34.03 -1.21 -4.98
N ARG A 340 33.11 -0.28 -4.64
CA ARG A 340 31.69 -0.54 -4.35
C ARG A 340 30.81 -0.62 -5.60
N ALA A 341 31.33 -0.24 -6.77
CA ALA A 341 30.58 -0.16 -8.03
C ALA A 341 30.30 -1.54 -8.66
N ARG A 342 29.78 -2.47 -7.87
CA ARG A 342 29.53 -3.87 -8.24
C ARG A 342 28.40 -4.45 -7.40
N ARG A 343 27.62 -5.35 -8.04
CA ARG A 343 26.50 -6.07 -7.41
C ARG A 343 26.90 -6.80 -6.12
N SER A 344 27.98 -7.58 -6.19
CA SER A 344 28.46 -8.37 -5.06
C SER A 344 28.90 -7.55 -3.84
N TYR A 345 29.20 -6.26 -3.99
CA TYR A 345 29.46 -5.40 -2.83
C TYR A 345 28.15 -5.06 -2.12
N TRP A 346 27.13 -4.61 -2.86
CA TRP A 346 25.87 -4.14 -2.27
C TRP A 346 24.99 -5.28 -1.76
N GLU A 347 24.97 -6.43 -2.44
CA GLU A 347 24.27 -7.61 -1.93
C GLU A 347 24.95 -8.23 -0.70
N GLY A 348 26.28 -8.13 -0.62
CA GLY A 348 27.05 -8.66 0.50
C GLY A 348 27.21 -7.69 1.68
N LEU A 349 26.80 -6.43 1.52
CA LEU A 349 26.89 -5.43 2.58
C LEU A 349 25.70 -5.58 3.53
N ASN A 350 25.99 -5.76 4.82
CA ASN A 350 25.01 -5.54 5.88
C ASN A 350 25.15 -4.10 6.41
N PRO A 351 24.27 -3.16 6.06
CA PRO A 351 24.41 -1.76 6.47
C PRO A 351 24.26 -1.62 7.98
N ALA A 352 25.14 -0.83 8.61
CA ALA A 352 25.01 -0.53 10.04
C ALA A 352 23.82 0.42 10.30
N THR A 353 23.14 0.26 11.44
CA THR A 353 22.03 1.13 11.85
C THR A 353 22.47 2.55 12.23
N GLY A 354 23.74 2.72 12.61
CA GLY A 354 24.28 3.98 13.16
C GLY A 354 23.73 4.35 14.54
N ARG A 355 22.99 3.44 15.21
CA ARG A 355 22.35 3.67 16.52
C ARG A 355 22.82 2.63 17.54
N PRO A 356 24.02 2.81 18.15
CA PRO A 356 24.63 1.78 19.00
C PRO A 356 23.90 1.57 20.34
N HIS A 357 23.02 2.49 20.73
CA HIS A 357 22.23 2.41 21.96
C HIS A 357 20.77 2.00 21.72
N SER A 358 20.38 1.76 20.47
CA SER A 358 19.02 1.30 20.11
C SER A 358 19.00 -0.22 19.96
N ALA A 359 17.85 -0.82 20.28
CA ALA A 359 17.61 -2.22 19.97
C ALA A 359 17.41 -2.42 18.45
N ALA A 360 17.66 -3.64 17.97
CA ALA A 360 17.40 -4.03 16.58
C ALA A 360 15.91 -4.37 16.34
N PHE A 361 15.18 -4.67 17.41
CA PHE A 361 13.77 -5.06 17.41
C PHE A 361 13.05 -4.38 18.57
N SER A 362 11.74 -4.22 18.42
CA SER A 362 10.82 -3.71 19.44
C SER A 362 9.73 -4.74 19.72
N HIS A 363 9.08 -4.62 20.88
CA HIS A 363 7.89 -5.43 21.18
C HIS A 363 6.65 -4.66 20.73
N PRO A 364 5.77 -5.25 19.89
CA PRO A 364 4.50 -4.64 19.54
C PRO A 364 3.64 -4.38 20.78
N ASP A 365 2.88 -3.29 20.74
CA ASP A 365 2.00 -2.88 21.83
C ASP A 365 0.80 -3.83 22.01
N ASN A 366 0.37 -4.51 20.93
CA ASN A 366 -0.62 -5.58 20.90
C ASN A 366 -1.93 -5.26 21.62
N TRP A 367 -2.68 -4.29 21.10
CA TRP A 367 -3.90 -3.77 21.74
C TRP A 367 -5.07 -4.76 21.76
N GLY A 368 -5.04 -5.82 20.94
CA GLY A 368 -6.06 -6.87 20.93
C GLY A 368 -7.47 -6.41 20.55
N VAL A 369 -7.59 -5.26 19.88
CA VAL A 369 -8.87 -4.70 19.44
C VAL A 369 -9.23 -5.18 18.03
N THR A 370 -10.51 -5.43 17.77
CA THR A 370 -11.05 -5.80 16.45
C THR A 370 -12.44 -5.18 16.24
N ALA A 371 -13.01 -5.33 15.04
CA ALA A 371 -14.29 -4.75 14.66
C ALA A 371 -15.38 -4.99 15.73
N GLY A 372 -16.13 -3.93 16.06
CA GLY A 372 -17.13 -3.94 17.14
C GLY A 372 -16.59 -3.59 18.54
N SER A 373 -15.27 -3.52 18.75
CA SER A 373 -14.70 -3.01 19.99
C SER A 373 -15.12 -1.56 20.26
N GLU A 374 -15.41 -1.22 21.52
CA GLU A 374 -15.77 0.15 21.93
C GLU A 374 -14.68 1.17 21.54
N ASP A 375 -13.40 0.76 21.60
CA ASP A 375 -12.26 1.62 21.28
C ASP A 375 -12.17 1.97 19.79
N LEU A 376 -12.85 1.21 18.92
CA LEU A 376 -12.85 1.43 17.47
C LEU A 376 -14.10 2.16 16.96
N LYS A 377 -15.13 2.36 17.81
CA LYS A 377 -16.35 3.07 17.41
C LYS A 377 -16.06 4.51 17.00
N GLN A 378 -16.76 4.97 15.95
CA GLN A 378 -16.67 6.34 15.46
C GLN A 378 -17.03 7.36 16.54
N GLN A 379 -16.25 8.43 16.61
CA GLN A 379 -16.51 9.61 17.45
C GLN A 379 -16.19 10.86 16.61
N ALA A 380 -16.99 11.91 16.75
CA ALA A 380 -16.77 13.16 16.03
C ALA A 380 -15.63 13.99 16.66
N GLU A 381 -15.52 13.96 18.00
CA GLU A 381 -14.51 14.70 18.75
C GLU A 381 -13.15 13.98 18.74
N SER A 382 -12.07 14.74 18.94
CA SER A 382 -10.74 14.17 19.17
C SER A 382 -10.72 13.35 20.45
N THR A 383 -9.93 12.27 20.48
CA THR A 383 -9.75 11.47 21.70
C THR A 383 -9.26 12.33 22.85
N THR A 384 -9.99 12.30 23.98
CA THR A 384 -9.69 13.14 25.15
C THR A 384 -8.51 12.59 25.93
N GLU A 385 -7.87 13.44 26.75
CA GLU A 385 -6.77 13.02 27.62
C GLU A 385 -7.20 11.88 28.58
N GLU A 386 -8.45 11.91 29.06
CA GLU A 386 -9.00 10.84 29.90
C GLU A 386 -9.14 9.51 29.14
N GLN A 387 -9.61 9.55 27.89
CA GLN A 387 -9.70 8.37 27.03
C GLN A 387 -8.29 7.81 26.73
N LEU A 388 -7.31 8.69 26.45
CA LEU A 388 -5.92 8.29 26.28
C LEU A 388 -5.36 7.64 27.54
N GLN A 389 -5.63 8.19 28.73
CA GLN A 389 -5.21 7.59 30.01
C GLN A 389 -5.82 6.20 30.23
N LYS A 390 -7.08 5.98 29.87
CA LYS A 390 -7.72 4.64 29.96
C LYS A 390 -7.02 3.63 29.05
N VAL A 391 -6.71 4.02 27.82
CA VAL A 391 -5.95 3.19 26.87
C VAL A 391 -4.55 2.88 27.43
N PHE A 392 -3.83 3.88 27.95
CA PHE A 392 -2.52 3.66 28.56
C PHE A 392 -2.57 2.71 29.77
N GLN A 393 -3.60 2.80 30.61
CA GLN A 393 -3.75 1.91 31.76
C GLN A 393 -3.99 0.45 31.33
N GLN A 394 -4.81 0.20 30.31
CA GLN A 394 -5.04 -1.15 29.76
C GLN A 394 -3.74 -1.82 29.28
N LYS A 395 -2.84 -1.05 28.64
CA LYS A 395 -1.51 -1.51 28.23
C LYS A 395 -0.66 -1.97 29.41
N VAL A 396 -0.66 -1.23 30.52
CA VAL A 396 0.09 -1.58 31.74
C VAL A 396 -0.43 -2.88 32.36
N PHE A 397 -1.74 -3.10 32.36
CA PHE A 397 -2.36 -4.33 32.89
C PHE A 397 -2.04 -5.58 32.05
N GLN A 398 -2.00 -5.46 30.72
CA GLN A 398 -1.62 -6.58 29.84
C GLN A 398 -0.12 -6.93 29.99
N HIS A 399 0.74 -5.94 30.18
CA HIS A 399 2.18 -6.14 30.38
C HIS A 399 2.53 -6.77 31.75
N ASN A 400 1.70 -6.55 32.77
CA ASN A 400 1.87 -7.17 34.09
C ASN A 400 1.26 -8.57 34.21
N SER A 401 0.26 -8.90 33.39
CA SER A 401 -0.37 -10.23 33.35
C SER A 401 0.40 -11.26 32.50
N SER A 402 1.44 -10.82 31.79
CA SER A 402 2.29 -11.62 30.90
C SER A 402 3.73 -11.84 31.44
N LYS A 403 3.98 -11.42 32.69
CA LYS A 403 5.13 -11.85 33.50
C LYS A 403 4.69 -12.93 34.47
#